data_AF-A0A847W2B9-F1
#
_entry.id   AF-A0A847W2B9-F1
#
_cell.length_a   1.000
_cell.length_b   1.000
_cell.length_c   1.000
_cell.angle_alpha   90.00
_cell.angle_beta   90.00
_cell.angle_gamma   90.00
#
_symmetry.space_group_name_H-M   'P 1'
#
loop_
_entity.id
_entity.type
_entity.pdbx_description
1 polymer ?
#
loop_
_entity_poly.entity_id
_entity_poly.type
_entity_poly.pdbx_seq_one_letter_code
_entity_poly.pdbx_strand_id
1 'polypeptide(L)' 'MNNNIREERKKLGLRQEDLANALNVTRQTINAIENNKYNPTLELAMRLARLFNSTVEELFILDD' A
#
# COMPACT_ATOMS: atom_id res chain seq x y z
N MET A 1 -4.99 -3.73 12.12
CA MET A 1 -5.26 -3.64 10.66
C MET A 1 -4.10 -4.29 9.95
N ASN A 2 -4.38 -5.36 9.21
CA ASN A 2 -3.42 -6.02 8.33
C ASN A 2 -3.54 -5.46 6.91
N ASN A 3 -2.49 -5.62 6.10
CA ASN A 3 -2.51 -5.27 4.69
C ASN A 3 -1.68 -6.24 3.84
N ASN A 4 -1.97 -6.30 2.54
CA ASN A 4 -1.26 -7.13 1.57
C ASN A 4 -0.40 -6.30 0.57
N ILE A 5 -0.13 -5.02 0.88
CA ILE A 5 0.57 -4.08 -0.02
C ILE A 5 1.93 -4.63 -0.48
N ARG A 6 2.64 -5.32 0.41
CA ARG A 6 3.92 -5.96 0.07
C ARG A 6 3.77 -7.01 -1.02
N GLU A 7 2.72 -7.83 -0.94
CA GLU A 7 2.47 -8.91 -1.88
C GLU A 7 2.00 -8.35 -3.23
N GLU A 8 1.06 -7.40 -3.23
CA GLU A 8 0.62 -6.72 -4.46
C GLU A 8 1.78 -5.98 -5.16
N ARG A 9 2.62 -5.27 -4.39
CA ARG A 9 3.81 -4.62 -4.95
C ARG A 9 4.76 -5.64 -5.60
N LYS A 10 5.00 -6.77 -4.94
CA LYS A 10 5.89 -7.82 -5.47
C LYS A 10 5.32 -8.51 -6.71
N LYS A 11 4.00 -8.70 -6.81
CA LYS A 11 3.35 -9.24 -8.03
C LYS A 11 3.63 -8.36 -9.25
N LEU A 12 3.73 -7.05 -9.06
CA LEU A 12 4.10 -6.10 -10.11
C LEU A 12 5.63 -5.95 -10.32
N GLY A 13 6.46 -6.70 -9.59
CA GLY A 13 7.93 -6.60 -9.68
C GLY A 13 8.53 -5.29 -9.18
N LEU A 14 7.75 -4.49 -8.44
CA LEU A 14 8.16 -3.15 -7.99
C LEU A 14 9.00 -3.22 -6.72
N ARG A 15 10.02 -2.37 -6.60
CA ARG A 15 10.69 -2.04 -5.33
C ARG A 15 9.82 -1.08 -4.52
N GLN A 16 10.09 -0.96 -3.23
CA GLN A 16 9.38 0.03 -2.38
C GLN A 16 9.52 1.46 -2.92
N GLU A 17 10.69 1.78 -3.50
CA GLU A 17 10.97 3.09 -4.09
C GLU A 17 10.14 3.34 -5.35
N ASP A 18 9.93 2.33 -6.20
CA ASP A 18 9.10 2.46 -7.40
C ASP A 18 7.64 2.77 -7.03
N LEU A 19 7.09 2.05 -6.04
CA LEU A 19 5.75 2.30 -5.54
C LEU A 19 5.64 3.68 -4.87
N ALA A 20 6.66 4.08 -4.13
CA ALA A 20 6.71 5.40 -3.48
C ALA A 20 6.67 6.53 -4.52
N ASN A 21 7.47 6.40 -5.58
CA ASN A 21 7.50 7.35 -6.69
C ASN A 21 6.15 7.41 -7.42
N ALA A 22 5.54 6.27 -7.73
CA ALA A 22 4.22 6.20 -8.37
C ALA A 22 3.12 6.86 -7.52
N LEU A 23 3.26 6.82 -6.20
CA LEU A 23 2.31 7.39 -5.26
C LEU A 23 2.73 8.77 -4.72
N ASN A 24 3.82 9.35 -5.20
CA ASN A 24 4.35 10.63 -4.72
C ASN A 24 4.44 10.69 -3.19
N VAL A 25 4.96 9.62 -2.59
CA VAL A 25 5.24 9.51 -1.15
C VAL A 25 6.68 9.07 -0.94
N THR A 26 7.15 9.07 0.30
CA THR A 26 8.50 8.59 0.61
C THR A 26 8.55 7.06 0.62
N ARG A 27 9.73 6.48 0.34
CA ARG A 27 9.97 5.04 0.52
C ARG A 27 9.66 4.58 1.95
N GLN A 28 9.94 5.43 2.94
CA GLN A 28 9.65 5.20 4.35
C GLN A 28 8.14 5.07 4.59
N THR A 29 7.31 5.86 3.91
CA THR A 29 5.85 5.75 3.95
C THR A 29 5.41 4.36 3.48
N ILE A 30 5.89 3.89 2.33
CA ILE A 30 5.58 2.55 1.81
C ILE A 30 6.04 1.47 2.79
N ASN A 31 7.27 1.59 3.31
CA ASN A 31 7.77 0.64 4.30
C ASN A 31 6.95 0.64 5.59
N ALA A 32 6.47 1.79 6.06
CA ALA A 32 5.63 1.86 7.25
C ALA A 32 4.26 1.20 7.01
N ILE A 33 3.66 1.41 5.84
CA ILE A 33 2.41 0.74 5.43
C ILE A 33 2.61 -0.78 5.42
N GLU A 34 3.60 -1.29 4.70
CA GLU A 34 3.84 -2.74 4.58
C GLU A 34 4.12 -3.47 5.90
N ASN A 35 4.50 -2.74 6.94
CA ASN A 35 4.78 -3.30 8.26
C ASN A 35 3.70 -2.91 9.29
N ASN A 36 2.52 -2.46 8.85
CA ASN A 36 1.40 -2.04 9.71
C ASN A 36 1.78 -0.93 10.72
N LYS A 37 2.82 -0.13 10.43
CA LYS A 37 3.30 0.97 11.29
C LYS A 37 2.66 2.31 10.96
N TYR A 38 1.90 2.38 9.87
CA TYR A 38 1.21 3.59 9.43
C TYR A 38 -0.12 3.22 8.79
N ASN A 39 -1.20 3.84 9.26
CA ASN A 39 -2.50 3.76 8.61
C ASN A 39 -2.55 4.87 7.53
N PRO A 40 -2.63 4.51 6.24
CA PRO A 40 -2.68 5.51 5.17
C PRO A 40 -3.93 6.38 5.26
N THR A 41 -3.83 7.61 4.74
CA THR A 41 -5.04 8.42 4.49
C THR A 41 -5.95 7.72 3.50
N LEU A 42 -7.26 8.03 3.54
CA LEU A 42 -8.22 7.47 2.59
C LEU A 42 -7.78 7.71 1.14
N GLU A 43 -7.25 8.90 0.83
CA GLU A 43 -6.72 9.21 -0.50
C GLU A 43 -5.59 8.27 -0.93
N LEU A 44 -4.61 8.03 -0.05
CA LEU A 44 -3.49 7.13 -0.35
C LEU A 44 -3.98 5.68 -0.49
N ALA A 45 -4.91 5.24 0.35
CA ALA A 45 -5.53 3.92 0.25
C ALA A 45 -6.28 3.73 -1.07
N MET A 46 -7.08 4.72 -1.50
CA MET A 46 -7.77 4.70 -2.80
C MET A 46 -6.79 4.70 -3.98
N ARG A 47 -5.67 5.42 -3.88
CA ARG A 47 -4.63 5.42 -4.93
C ARG A 47 -3.93 4.07 -5.02
N LEU A 48 -3.63 3.42 -3.88
CA LEU A 48 -3.10 2.05 -3.83
C LEU A 48 -4.07 1.05 -4.47
N ALA A 49 -5.36 1.12 -4.10
CA ALA A 49 -6.42 0.30 -4.67
C ALA A 49 -6.47 0.40 -6.20
N ARG A 50 -6.46 1.63 -6.74
CA ARG A 50 -6.41 1.86 -8.19
C ARG A 50 -5.14 1.32 -8.85
N LEU A 51 -3.98 1.51 -8.24
CA LEU A 51 -2.70 1.06 -8.79
C LEU A 51 -2.62 -0.47 -8.87
N PHE A 52 -3.14 -1.16 -7.86
CA PHE A 52 -3.16 -2.63 -7.81
C PHE A 52 -4.40 -3.25 -8.48
N ASN A 53 -5.30 -2.44 -9.06
CA ASN A 53 -6.56 -2.90 -9.63
C ASN A 53 -7.38 -3.77 -8.63
N SER A 54 -7.53 -3.24 -7.42
CA SER A 54 -8.17 -3.88 -6.26
C SER A 54 -9.04 -2.84 -5.52
N THR A 55 -9.72 -3.24 -4.44
CA THR A 55 -10.48 -2.33 -3.56
C THR A 55 -9.71 -2.00 -2.28
N VAL A 56 -10.13 -0.97 -1.54
CA VAL A 56 -9.48 -0.62 -0.26
C VAL A 56 -9.66 -1.75 0.76
N GLU A 57 -10.83 -2.38 0.75
CA GLU A 57 -11.24 -3.47 1.63
C GLU A 57 -10.46 -4.76 1.36
N GLU A 58 -10.07 -5.01 0.10
CA GLU A 58 -9.18 -6.11 -0.25
C GLU A 58 -7.72 -5.86 0.16
N LEU A 59 -7.30 -4.59 0.19
CA LEU A 59 -5.93 -4.22 0.53
C LEU A 59 -5.69 -4.08 2.04
N PHE A 60 -6.69 -3.64 2.80
CA PHE A 60 -6.58 -3.32 4.22
C PHE A 60 -7.70 -4.00 5.01
N ILE A 61 -7.31 -4.94 5.86
CA ILE A 61 -8.21 -5.80 6.62
C ILE A 61 -8.20 -5.33 8.07
N LEU A 62 -9.37 -4.97 8.59
CA LEU A 62 -9.55 -4.64 10.00
C LEU A 62 -9.41 -5.92 10.83
N ASP A 63 -8.75 -5.80 11.98
CA ASP A 63 -8.77 -6.89 12.97
C ASP A 63 -10.07 -6.75 13.77
N ASP A 64 -10.73 -7.86 14.10
CA ASP A 64 -11.94 -7.89 14.93
C ASP A 64 -11.72 -7.33 16.35
#